data_AF-A0AAN9DDT9-F1
#
_entry.id   AF-A0AAN9DDT9-F1
#
_cell.length_a   1.000
_cell.length_b   1.000
_cell.length_c   1.000
_cell.angle_alpha   90.00
_cell.angle_beta   90.00
_cell.angle_gamma   90.00
#
_symmetry.space_group_name_H-M   'P 1'
#
loop_
_entity.id
_entity.type
_entity.pdbx_description
1 polymer ?
#
loop_
_entity_poly.entity_id
_entity_poly.type
_entity_poly.pdbx_seq_one_letter_code
_entity_poly.pdbx_strand_id
1 'polypeptide(L)'
;MSLRKTLPAFALATRDRSFVISTRHGYHRSVQALHSTKTNTHEEHVSFSNNISIDFEQTKEAYKSKDTLELLRSLVVFKLCTYDILVDKNKEIIDLSKKLLGQKMFEQFMKMTFYGQFVAGEDHQSIRPVVQKNQAYGVGAVLDYSVEEDLSPEEAERKEMESCMSTSEKESPGADHREKKFTAHRKFGDRREGVTSARTYFYADEEKCDQHMETFLKCIKASGGSSEDGFSAIKMTALGRPQFLLQFSEVLVKWRRFFSFLAAKQGKDGAEVLEQKLDLEQLQTCLARLGAQGNIQSCFSDGRLHSSGTVDMLDWNSLIDERTKISNLLVVPNLQTGQLEPLLSKFTEEEERQMKRMLQRLDVLAKHAVENGVRLMVDAEQTYFQPAISRLTVEMKRIFNTDKAVVFNTYQCYLKEAFDNVSMDVELSRREGWCFGAKLVRGAYMYQERSRAAEIGYEDPINPDYESTNRMYHRCLDYVLEEIERNKKADVMVASHNLDTVKHTLRRMNEMGLAPTDKKVYFGQLLGMCDQISFPLAQAGFPVYKYVPYGPVNEVIPYLSRRAQENRGFMKGVQMERDLLWKELMRRLASGEVFYTPAL
;
A
#
# COMPACT_ATOMS: atom_id res chain seq x y z
N MET A 1 -22.29 4.45 56.59
CA MET A 1 -20.85 4.55 56.95
C MET A 1 -20.13 3.43 56.22
N SER A 2 -19.55 3.71 55.06
CA SER A 2 -18.16 4.19 54.85
C SER A 2 -17.12 3.08 55.01
N LEU A 3 -16.47 2.74 53.89
CA LEU A 3 -15.07 2.27 53.74
C LEU A 3 -14.90 1.86 52.26
N ARG A 4 -14.67 2.80 51.31
CA ARG A 4 -13.35 3.31 50.91
C ARG A 4 -12.25 2.25 50.95
N LYS A 5 -11.95 1.63 49.80
CA LYS A 5 -10.59 1.26 49.38
C LYS A 5 -10.41 1.54 47.89
N THR A 6 -9.41 2.37 47.64
CA THR A 6 -8.85 2.92 46.41
C THR A 6 -8.21 1.84 45.52
N LEU A 7 -8.46 1.89 44.21
CA LEU A 7 -7.71 1.17 43.17
C LEU A 7 -6.60 2.10 42.60
N PRO A 8 -5.43 1.55 42.24
CA PRO A 8 -4.30 2.33 41.76
C PRO A 8 -4.50 2.76 40.29
N ALA A 9 -4.19 4.02 40.02
CA ALA A 9 -4.07 4.57 38.67
C ALA A 9 -2.83 3.99 37.99
N PHE A 10 -3.00 3.41 36.80
CA PHE A 10 -1.90 3.15 35.87
C PHE A 10 -2.18 3.90 34.57
N ALA A 11 -1.41 4.98 34.38
CA ALA A 11 -1.37 5.80 33.19
C ALA A 11 -0.53 5.10 32.11
N LEU A 12 -1.10 4.91 30.92
CA LEU A 12 -0.33 4.71 29.70
C LEU A 12 -0.13 6.08 29.06
N ALA A 13 1.10 6.53 29.17
CA ALA A 13 1.74 7.73 28.62
C ALA A 13 0.96 8.49 27.52
N THR A 14 0.35 9.61 27.94
CA THR A 14 0.47 10.86 27.18
C THR A 14 0.95 11.96 28.12
N ARG A 15 2.03 12.63 27.70
CA ARG A 15 2.63 13.85 28.28
C ARG A 15 3.30 13.71 29.66
N ASP A 16 4.60 13.45 29.64
CA ASP A 16 5.51 14.06 30.62
C ASP A 16 6.39 15.10 29.91
N ARG A 17 5.99 16.37 30.04
CA ARG A 17 6.83 17.53 29.74
C ARG A 17 7.73 17.74 30.95
N SER A 18 8.92 17.19 30.96
CA SER A 18 10.07 17.78 31.67
C SER A 18 11.33 16.95 31.43
N PHE A 19 12.08 17.24 30.36
CA PHE A 19 13.53 17.09 30.39
C PHE A 19 14.20 18.15 29.49
N VAL A 20 14.72 19.17 30.19
CA VAL A 20 15.84 20.06 29.86
C VAL A 20 15.85 20.68 28.46
N ILE A 21 15.20 21.84 28.35
CA ILE A 21 15.56 22.88 27.38
C ILE A 21 16.93 23.42 27.80
N SER A 22 17.99 22.96 27.14
CA SER A 22 19.24 23.71 27.09
C SER A 22 19.05 24.86 26.11
N THR A 23 18.89 26.07 26.65
CA THR A 23 18.92 27.32 25.90
C THR A 23 20.25 27.46 25.19
N ARG A 24 20.31 27.18 23.89
CA ARG A 24 21.42 27.62 23.04
C ARG A 24 21.11 29.01 22.49
N HIS A 25 22.01 29.92 22.85
CA HIS A 25 22.13 31.29 22.39
C HIS A 25 22.20 31.39 20.87
N GLY A 26 21.47 32.37 20.35
CA GLY A 26 21.93 33.41 19.42
C GLY A 26 22.80 33.00 18.25
N TYR A 27 22.20 32.94 17.06
CA TYR A 27 22.83 33.43 15.84
C TYR A 27 21.86 34.36 15.12
N HIS A 28 22.01 35.66 15.42
CA HIS A 28 21.52 36.73 14.56
C HIS A 28 22.31 36.68 13.25
N ARG A 29 21.62 36.47 12.12
CA ARG A 29 22.06 37.03 10.84
C ARG A 29 21.06 38.08 10.41
N SER A 30 21.58 39.29 10.35
CA SER A 30 21.00 40.52 9.85
C SER A 30 20.45 40.36 8.44
N VAL A 31 19.14 40.58 8.28
CA VAL A 31 18.54 40.97 7.00
C VAL A 31 18.55 42.50 7.00
N GLN A 32 19.49 43.11 6.26
CA GLN A 32 19.42 44.52 5.94
C GLN A 32 18.43 44.70 4.79
N ALA A 33 17.47 45.59 5.04
CA ALA A 33 16.53 46.11 4.07
C ALA A 33 17.26 46.86 2.95
N LEU A 34 16.83 46.63 1.70
CA LEU A 34 17.05 47.56 0.60
C LEU A 34 15.70 47.94 0.00
N HIS A 35 15.48 49.25 -0.01
CA HIS A 35 14.30 49.95 -0.49
C HIS A 35 14.10 49.79 -2.01
N SER A 36 12.83 49.68 -2.37
CA SER A 36 12.13 50.44 -3.41
C SER A 36 12.90 50.82 -4.68
N THR A 37 12.51 50.17 -5.79
CA THR A 37 12.30 50.86 -7.07
C THR A 37 11.07 50.27 -7.74
N LYS A 38 10.02 51.08 -7.84
CA LYS A 38 8.85 50.82 -8.68
C LYS A 38 9.28 51.00 -10.15
N THR A 39 9.12 49.95 -10.94
CA THR A 39 9.11 50.05 -12.41
C THR A 39 7.85 49.36 -12.92
N ASN A 40 6.95 50.17 -13.47
CA ASN A 40 5.82 49.72 -14.29
C ASN A 40 6.34 48.94 -15.49
N THR A 41 5.99 47.67 -15.60
CA THR A 41 6.02 46.94 -16.87
C THR A 41 4.82 46.03 -16.93
N HIS A 42 4.04 46.23 -17.99
CA HIS A 42 2.86 45.51 -18.44
C HIS A 42 2.78 44.05 -18.00
N GLU A 43 1.66 43.69 -17.38
CA GLU A 43 1.20 42.31 -17.22
C GLU A 43 0.90 41.74 -18.62
N GLU A 44 1.90 41.10 -19.23
CA GLU A 44 1.64 40.05 -20.21
C GLU A 44 1.23 38.79 -19.42
N HIS A 45 -0.08 38.53 -19.41
CA HIS A 45 -0.61 37.20 -19.11
C HIS A 45 -0.08 36.22 -20.17
N VAL A 46 1.12 35.69 -19.96
CA VAL A 46 1.61 34.53 -20.73
C VAL A 46 0.88 33.31 -20.19
N SER A 47 -0.19 32.90 -20.86
CA SER A 47 -0.85 31.61 -20.62
C SER A 47 0.10 30.48 -21.06
N PHE A 48 0.98 30.03 -20.16
CA PHE A 48 1.69 28.77 -20.35
C PHE A 48 0.74 27.59 -20.07
N SER A 49 -0.23 27.37 -20.96
CA SER A 49 -0.87 26.07 -21.08
C SER A 49 0.10 25.13 -21.81
N ASN A 50 1.17 24.72 -21.16
CA ASN A 50 2.00 23.62 -21.64
C ASN A 50 1.17 22.34 -21.50
N ASN A 51 0.41 22.02 -22.54
CA ASN A 51 -0.35 20.77 -22.60
C ASN A 51 0.64 19.60 -22.56
N ILE A 52 0.59 18.81 -21.50
CA ILE A 52 1.52 17.69 -21.28
C ILE A 52 1.21 16.62 -22.31
N SER A 53 2.12 16.42 -23.26
CA SER A 53 2.01 15.40 -24.30
C SER A 53 3.30 14.58 -24.34
N ILE A 54 3.17 13.26 -24.24
CA ILE A 54 4.28 12.31 -24.21
C ILE A 54 4.03 11.24 -25.26
N ASP A 55 5.01 11.02 -26.13
CA ASP A 55 5.00 9.93 -27.11
C ASP A 55 5.66 8.67 -26.51
N PHE A 56 4.83 7.73 -26.11
CA PHE A 56 5.25 6.44 -25.53
C PHE A 56 5.73 5.42 -26.59
N GLU A 57 5.62 5.72 -27.88
CA GLU A 57 6.08 4.86 -28.98
C GLU A 57 7.46 5.28 -29.54
N GLN A 58 8.00 6.40 -29.04
CA GLN A 58 9.33 6.88 -29.39
C GLN A 58 10.41 6.08 -28.65
N THR A 59 10.95 5.08 -29.34
CA THR A 59 11.85 4.09 -28.72
C THR A 59 13.20 4.66 -28.30
N LYS A 60 13.71 5.67 -29.01
CA LYS A 60 15.02 6.27 -28.72
C LYS A 60 15.04 6.89 -27.33
N GLU A 61 14.01 7.68 -27.00
CA GLU A 61 13.90 8.33 -25.70
C GLU A 61 13.51 7.34 -24.60
N ALA A 62 12.60 6.40 -24.90
CA ALA A 62 12.18 5.33 -23.99
C ALA A 62 13.35 4.46 -23.47
N TYR A 63 14.31 4.14 -24.34
CA TYR A 63 15.42 3.23 -24.03
C TYR A 63 16.79 3.94 -23.99
N LYS A 64 16.80 5.26 -23.89
CA LYS A 64 18.03 6.07 -23.78
C LYS A 64 18.90 5.66 -22.60
N SER A 65 18.29 5.23 -21.50
CA SER A 65 19.00 4.75 -20.32
C SER A 65 19.61 3.36 -20.49
N LYS A 66 19.29 2.60 -21.54
CA LYS A 66 19.76 1.21 -21.72
C LYS A 66 20.90 1.10 -22.71
N ASP A 67 21.95 0.39 -22.32
CA ASP A 67 22.97 -0.06 -23.28
C ASP A 67 22.42 -1.19 -24.18
N THR A 68 23.17 -1.52 -25.23
CA THR A 68 22.72 -2.56 -26.19
C THR A 68 22.64 -3.95 -25.55
N LEU A 69 23.49 -4.28 -24.57
CA LEU A 69 23.46 -5.59 -23.91
C LEU A 69 22.25 -5.73 -22.99
N GLU A 70 21.86 -4.66 -22.28
CA GLU A 70 20.64 -4.61 -21.49
C GLU A 70 19.40 -4.77 -22.37
N LEU A 71 19.38 -4.12 -23.54
CA LEU A 71 18.28 -4.23 -24.51
C LEU A 71 18.15 -5.68 -25.02
N LEU A 72 19.27 -6.32 -25.36
CA LEU A 72 19.32 -7.73 -25.76
C LEU A 72 18.88 -8.67 -24.62
N ARG A 73 19.35 -8.42 -23.39
CA ARG A 73 18.92 -9.17 -22.21
C ARG A 73 17.41 -9.09 -22.03
N SER A 74 16.81 -7.90 -22.13
CA SER A 74 15.36 -7.73 -22.03
C SER A 74 14.62 -8.53 -23.11
N LEU A 75 15.07 -8.47 -24.38
CA LEU A 75 14.48 -9.27 -25.47
C LEU A 75 14.55 -10.78 -25.19
N VAL A 76 15.70 -11.27 -24.71
CA VAL A 76 15.88 -12.69 -24.37
C VAL A 76 14.99 -13.09 -23.20
N VAL A 77 15.01 -12.35 -22.09
CA VAL A 77 14.22 -12.67 -20.89
C VAL A 77 12.73 -12.67 -21.21
N PHE A 78 12.21 -11.64 -21.90
CA PHE A 78 10.81 -11.62 -22.29
C PHE A 78 10.44 -12.73 -23.28
N LYS A 79 11.37 -13.13 -24.16
CA LYS A 79 11.16 -14.31 -25.00
C LYS A 79 11.11 -15.59 -24.16
N LEU A 80 11.97 -15.73 -23.16
CA LEU A 80 11.96 -16.89 -22.27
C LEU A 80 10.67 -17.02 -21.47
N CYS A 81 10.09 -15.90 -21.00
CA CYS A 81 8.77 -15.88 -20.34
C CYS A 81 7.62 -16.34 -21.25
N THR A 82 7.82 -16.41 -22.58
CA THR A 82 6.78 -16.93 -23.49
C THR A 82 6.72 -18.46 -23.56
N TYR A 83 7.71 -19.16 -22.98
CA TYR A 83 7.69 -20.62 -22.95
C TYR A 83 7.01 -21.12 -21.69
N ASP A 84 5.78 -21.64 -21.87
CA ASP A 84 4.96 -22.17 -20.78
C ASP A 84 5.69 -23.21 -19.92
N ILE A 85 6.44 -24.13 -20.54
CA ILE A 85 7.23 -25.14 -19.80
C ILE A 85 8.26 -24.49 -18.87
N LEU A 86 8.91 -23.40 -19.30
CA LEU A 86 9.91 -22.70 -18.49
C LEU A 86 9.27 -22.01 -17.30
N VAL A 87 8.10 -21.41 -17.52
CA VAL A 87 7.35 -20.70 -16.48
C VAL A 87 6.67 -21.67 -15.51
N ASP A 88 6.04 -22.73 -16.01
CA ASP A 88 5.25 -23.67 -15.21
C ASP A 88 6.17 -24.62 -14.40
N LYS A 89 7.33 -25.01 -14.94
CA LYS A 89 8.32 -25.90 -14.27
C LYS A 89 9.56 -25.17 -13.79
N ASN A 90 9.43 -23.89 -13.42
CA ASN A 90 10.59 -23.06 -13.11
C ASN A 90 11.40 -23.60 -11.91
N LYS A 91 10.74 -24.17 -10.89
CA LYS A 91 11.43 -24.71 -9.70
C LYS A 91 12.28 -25.91 -10.08
N GLU A 92 11.71 -26.89 -10.79
CA GLU A 92 12.44 -28.09 -11.22
C GLU A 92 13.58 -27.75 -12.18
N ILE A 93 13.37 -26.78 -13.08
CA ILE A 93 14.41 -26.31 -14.00
C ILE A 93 15.54 -25.63 -13.23
N ILE A 94 15.24 -24.79 -12.23
CA ILE A 94 16.24 -24.13 -11.39
C ILE A 94 17.05 -25.17 -10.62
N ASP A 95 16.39 -26.15 -9.99
CA ASP A 95 17.06 -27.19 -9.22
C ASP A 95 17.95 -28.07 -10.09
N LEU A 96 17.47 -28.44 -11.29
CA LEU A 96 18.26 -29.18 -12.27
C LEU A 96 19.45 -28.35 -12.75
N SER A 97 19.24 -27.06 -13.04
CA SER A 97 20.30 -26.15 -13.49
C SER A 97 21.38 -25.97 -12.43
N LYS A 98 21.01 -25.82 -11.16
CA LYS A 98 21.96 -25.77 -10.03
C LYS A 98 22.77 -27.06 -9.91
N LYS A 99 22.11 -28.22 -10.04
CA LYS A 99 22.78 -29.54 -10.00
C LYS A 99 23.74 -29.76 -11.17
N LEU A 100 23.40 -29.30 -12.38
CA LEU A 100 24.21 -29.51 -13.59
C LEU A 100 25.36 -28.51 -13.73
N LEU A 101 25.10 -27.21 -13.51
CA LEU A 101 26.07 -26.14 -13.74
C LEU A 101 26.94 -25.87 -12.50
N GLY A 102 26.47 -26.27 -11.32
CA GLY A 102 27.02 -25.83 -10.04
C GLY A 102 26.57 -24.41 -9.67
N GLN A 103 26.69 -24.08 -8.39
CA GLN A 103 26.13 -22.86 -7.79
C GLN A 103 26.65 -21.58 -8.46
N LYS A 104 27.97 -21.46 -8.66
CA LYS A 104 28.61 -20.24 -9.19
C LYS A 104 28.19 -19.94 -10.63
N MET A 105 28.17 -20.96 -11.49
CA MET A 105 27.78 -20.79 -12.90
C MET A 105 26.29 -20.51 -13.03
N PHE A 106 25.47 -21.15 -12.21
CA PHE A 106 24.04 -20.86 -12.13
C PHE A 106 23.78 -19.40 -11.74
N GLU A 107 24.42 -18.91 -10.68
CA GLU A 107 24.29 -17.51 -10.26
C GLU A 107 24.73 -16.53 -11.34
N GLN A 108 25.85 -16.80 -12.02
CA GLN A 108 26.31 -15.97 -13.13
C GLN A 108 25.30 -15.95 -14.28
N PHE A 109 24.74 -17.11 -14.65
CA PHE A 109 23.69 -17.22 -15.66
C PHE A 109 22.44 -16.42 -15.27
N MET A 110 22.00 -16.54 -14.01
CA MET A 110 20.86 -15.78 -13.50
C MET A 110 21.12 -14.27 -13.56
N LYS A 111 22.30 -13.81 -13.12
CA LYS A 111 22.73 -12.39 -13.17
C LYS A 111 22.76 -11.84 -14.60
N MET A 112 23.07 -12.68 -15.58
CA MET A 112 23.03 -12.31 -17.00
C MET A 112 21.61 -12.30 -17.61
N THR A 113 20.63 -12.92 -16.95
CA THR A 113 19.27 -13.12 -17.48
C THR A 113 18.20 -12.55 -16.54
N PHE A 114 17.38 -13.39 -15.90
CA PHE A 114 16.21 -13.01 -15.11
C PHE A 114 16.57 -12.15 -13.90
N TYR A 115 17.64 -12.51 -13.17
CA TYR A 115 18.06 -11.74 -12.01
C TYR A 115 18.49 -10.34 -12.45
N GLY A 116 19.37 -10.22 -13.44
CA GLY A 116 19.83 -8.91 -13.91
C GLY A 116 18.74 -8.06 -14.57
N GLN A 117 17.64 -8.67 -15.02
CA GLN A 117 16.48 -7.95 -15.55
C GLN A 117 15.60 -7.37 -14.44
N PHE A 118 15.29 -8.16 -13.40
CA PHE A 118 14.24 -7.82 -12.43
C PHE A 118 14.74 -7.49 -11.03
N VAL A 119 16.04 -7.69 -10.73
CA VAL A 119 16.66 -7.49 -9.42
C VAL A 119 17.89 -6.62 -9.60
N ALA A 120 18.03 -5.58 -8.78
CA ALA A 120 19.09 -4.58 -8.96
C ALA A 120 20.46 -5.03 -8.41
N GLY A 121 20.48 -5.91 -7.42
CA GLY A 121 21.71 -6.34 -6.75
C GLY A 121 21.43 -7.21 -5.54
N GLU A 122 22.50 -7.71 -4.90
CA GLU A 122 22.43 -8.66 -3.79
C GLU A 122 22.25 -7.96 -2.45
N ASP A 123 22.67 -6.71 -2.35
CA ASP A 123 22.76 -5.93 -1.12
C ASP A 123 22.70 -4.42 -1.41
N HIS A 124 22.77 -3.61 -0.35
CA HIS A 124 22.70 -2.16 -0.45
C HIS A 124 23.86 -1.50 -1.23
N GLN A 125 25.01 -2.17 -1.37
CA GLN A 125 26.15 -1.59 -2.10
C GLN A 125 26.01 -1.88 -3.59
N SER A 126 25.68 -3.11 -3.94
CA SER A 126 25.51 -3.60 -5.31
C SER A 126 24.31 -2.99 -6.04
N ILE A 127 23.30 -2.47 -5.32
CA ILE A 127 22.16 -1.79 -5.96
C ILE A 127 22.47 -0.35 -6.38
N ARG A 128 23.49 0.29 -5.80
CA ARG A 128 23.80 1.71 -6.03
C ARG A 128 23.96 2.08 -7.50
N PRO A 129 24.69 1.30 -8.33
CA PRO A 129 24.86 1.63 -9.74
C PRO A 129 23.53 1.69 -10.49
N VAL A 130 22.61 0.76 -10.22
CA VAL A 130 21.28 0.73 -10.87
C VAL A 130 20.43 1.91 -10.40
N VAL A 131 20.43 2.20 -9.10
CA VAL A 131 19.67 3.33 -8.54
C VAL A 131 20.19 4.67 -9.05
N GLN A 132 21.51 4.89 -9.02
CA GLN A 132 22.14 6.12 -9.52
C GLN A 132 21.92 6.31 -11.02
N LYS A 133 22.06 5.22 -11.81
CA LYS A 133 21.77 5.25 -13.24
C LYS A 133 20.32 5.65 -13.49
N ASN A 134 19.35 5.02 -12.83
CA ASN A 134 17.94 5.39 -13.00
C ASN A 134 17.69 6.85 -12.60
N GLN A 135 18.29 7.30 -11.51
CA GLN A 135 18.15 8.67 -11.00
C GLN A 135 18.73 9.71 -11.97
N ALA A 136 19.86 9.41 -12.65
CA ALA A 136 20.43 10.28 -13.68
C ALA A 136 19.46 10.52 -14.84
N TYR A 137 18.51 9.60 -15.07
CA TYR A 137 17.43 9.72 -16.05
C TYR A 137 16.08 10.13 -15.43
N GLY A 138 16.09 10.68 -14.21
CA GLY A 138 14.90 11.21 -13.52
C GLY A 138 14.00 10.15 -12.87
N VAL A 139 14.45 8.89 -12.78
CA VAL A 139 13.66 7.79 -12.21
C VAL A 139 14.19 7.42 -10.83
N GLY A 140 13.38 7.64 -9.79
CA GLY A 140 13.67 7.25 -8.42
C GLY A 140 13.47 5.76 -8.15
N ALA A 141 13.75 5.35 -6.90
CA ALA A 141 13.64 3.96 -6.46
C ALA A 141 12.70 3.81 -5.25
N VAL A 142 11.90 2.74 -5.26
CA VAL A 142 11.22 2.20 -4.09
C VAL A 142 11.94 0.90 -3.74
N LEU A 143 12.81 0.93 -2.72
CA LEU A 143 13.64 -0.23 -2.38
C LEU A 143 12.82 -1.33 -1.69
N ASP A 144 13.05 -2.57 -2.10
CA ASP A 144 12.47 -3.78 -1.50
C ASP A 144 13.52 -4.87 -1.34
N TYR A 145 13.76 -5.30 -0.09
CA TYR A 145 14.61 -6.45 0.18
C TYR A 145 13.81 -7.74 -0.04
N SER A 146 13.85 -8.27 -1.25
CA SER A 146 12.94 -9.32 -1.75
C SER A 146 13.36 -10.75 -1.37
N VAL A 147 14.04 -10.92 -0.23
CA VAL A 147 14.37 -12.22 0.34
C VAL A 147 13.13 -12.92 0.86
N GLU A 148 12.79 -14.08 0.33
CA GLU A 148 11.56 -14.80 0.69
C GLU A 148 11.86 -16.16 1.31
N GLU A 149 11.05 -16.54 2.30
CA GLU A 149 11.13 -17.88 2.84
C GLU A 149 10.61 -18.89 1.81
N ASP A 150 11.47 -19.82 1.41
CA ASP A 150 11.08 -20.96 0.57
C ASP A 150 10.48 -22.07 1.44
N LEU A 151 9.27 -21.81 1.95
CA LEU A 151 8.49 -22.79 2.69
C LEU A 151 7.80 -23.78 1.75
N SER A 152 7.68 -25.05 2.15
CA SER A 152 6.79 -25.98 1.44
C SER A 152 5.32 -25.50 1.58
N PRO A 153 4.43 -25.88 0.65
CA PRO A 153 3.01 -25.56 0.78
C PRO A 153 2.40 -26.03 2.12
N GLU A 154 2.80 -27.21 2.59
CA GLU A 154 2.32 -27.78 3.86
C GLU A 154 2.84 -27.01 5.07
N GLU A 155 4.10 -26.56 5.05
CA GLU A 155 4.66 -25.74 6.12
C GLU A 155 4.03 -24.35 6.16
N ALA A 156 3.79 -23.75 4.99
CA ALA A 156 3.08 -22.48 4.85
C ALA A 156 1.65 -22.59 5.38
N GLU A 157 0.91 -23.64 4.99
CA GLU A 157 -0.43 -23.93 5.53
C GLU A 157 -0.39 -24.04 7.06
N ARG A 158 0.51 -24.86 7.61
CA ARG A 158 0.62 -25.07 9.06
C ARG A 158 0.87 -23.75 9.80
N LYS A 159 1.89 -22.97 9.38
CA LYS A 159 2.23 -21.68 10.00
C LYS A 159 1.06 -20.70 9.93
N GLU A 160 0.37 -20.62 8.79
CA GLU A 160 -0.79 -19.73 8.63
C GLU A 160 -1.93 -20.13 9.57
N MET A 161 -2.30 -21.41 9.61
CA MET A 161 -3.36 -21.91 10.48
C MET A 161 -3.03 -21.67 11.97
N GLU A 162 -1.80 -21.92 12.38
CA GLU A 162 -1.37 -21.72 13.77
C GLU A 162 -1.35 -20.24 14.18
N SER A 163 -0.95 -19.35 13.27
CA SER A 163 -0.77 -17.93 13.54
C SER A 163 -2.04 -17.10 13.42
N CYS A 164 -3.03 -17.55 12.64
CA CYS A 164 -4.32 -16.87 12.44
C CYS A 164 -5.44 -17.31 13.39
N MET A 165 -5.26 -18.41 14.13
CA MET A 165 -6.23 -18.89 15.13
C MET A 165 -5.90 -18.37 16.54
N SER A 166 -6.91 -17.83 17.21
CA SER A 166 -6.88 -17.47 18.64
C SER A 166 -6.74 -18.67 19.56
N THR A 167 -6.35 -18.43 20.82
CA THR A 167 -6.33 -19.49 21.84
C THR A 167 -7.72 -20.08 22.06
N SER A 168 -8.76 -19.24 22.11
CA SER A 168 -10.16 -19.68 22.26
C SER A 168 -10.62 -20.57 21.10
N GLU A 169 -10.27 -20.25 19.86
CA GLU A 169 -10.61 -21.08 18.70
C GLU A 169 -9.88 -22.43 18.70
N LYS A 170 -8.66 -22.48 19.26
CA LYS A 170 -7.91 -23.74 19.41
C LYS A 170 -8.51 -24.63 20.50
N GLU A 171 -8.94 -24.03 21.61
CA GLU A 171 -9.52 -24.75 22.76
C GLU A 171 -10.97 -25.19 22.53
N SER A 172 -11.74 -24.47 21.71
CA SER A 172 -13.14 -24.80 21.43
C SER A 172 -13.49 -24.57 19.95
N PRO A 173 -13.13 -25.51 19.06
CA PRO A 173 -13.45 -25.42 17.64
C PRO A 173 -14.96 -25.34 17.41
N GLY A 174 -15.43 -24.24 16.79
CA GLY A 174 -16.84 -24.02 16.46
C GLY A 174 -17.67 -23.30 17.53
N ALA A 175 -17.09 -22.95 18.68
CA ALA A 175 -17.76 -22.11 19.68
C ALA A 175 -17.69 -20.60 19.37
N ASP A 176 -16.77 -20.20 18.48
CA ASP A 176 -16.57 -18.80 18.10
C ASP A 176 -17.42 -18.44 16.88
N HIS A 177 -18.33 -17.47 17.01
CA HIS A 177 -19.27 -17.02 15.97
C HIS A 177 -18.61 -16.08 14.95
N ARG A 178 -17.42 -16.46 14.45
CA ARG A 178 -16.70 -15.64 13.48
C ARG A 178 -17.30 -15.74 12.10
N GLU A 179 -17.34 -14.61 11.42
CA GLU A 179 -17.73 -14.56 10.03
C GLU A 179 -16.75 -15.37 9.17
N LYS A 180 -17.27 -16.22 8.30
CA LYS A 180 -16.47 -17.14 7.48
C LYS A 180 -15.32 -16.46 6.71
N LYS A 181 -15.52 -15.21 6.27
CA LYS A 181 -14.49 -14.42 5.57
C LYS A 181 -13.23 -14.26 6.41
N PHE A 182 -13.37 -14.04 7.73
CA PHE A 182 -12.29 -13.72 8.65
C PHE A 182 -11.73 -14.93 9.41
N THR A 183 -12.15 -16.14 9.06
CA THR A 183 -11.61 -17.39 9.61
C THR A 183 -10.47 -17.92 8.74
N ALA A 184 -9.42 -18.46 9.37
CA ALA A 184 -8.37 -19.18 8.64
C ALA A 184 -8.94 -20.44 7.98
N HIS A 185 -8.50 -20.75 6.77
CA HIS A 185 -9.00 -21.90 6.01
C HIS A 185 -7.85 -22.68 5.39
N ARG A 186 -7.75 -23.98 5.69
CA ARG A 186 -6.59 -24.83 5.31
C ARG A 186 -6.27 -24.77 3.81
N LYS A 187 -7.28 -24.91 2.95
CA LYS A 187 -7.12 -24.82 1.48
C LYS A 187 -6.47 -23.51 1.00
N PHE A 188 -6.53 -22.45 1.79
CA PHE A 188 -5.93 -21.14 1.48
C PHE A 188 -4.84 -20.77 2.48
N GLY A 189 -4.29 -21.76 3.21
CA GLY A 189 -3.25 -21.57 4.21
C GLY A 189 -1.91 -21.17 3.58
N ASP A 190 -1.55 -21.74 2.42
CA ASP A 190 -0.48 -21.16 1.61
C ASP A 190 -0.99 -19.94 0.85
N ARG A 191 -0.86 -18.78 1.48
CA ARG A 191 -1.27 -17.49 0.92
C ARG A 191 -0.51 -17.08 -0.36
N ARG A 192 0.50 -17.83 -0.80
CA ARG A 192 1.22 -17.59 -2.07
C ARG A 192 0.51 -18.22 -3.27
N GLU A 193 -0.39 -19.19 -3.06
CA GLU A 193 -1.06 -19.89 -4.16
C GLU A 193 -1.97 -18.94 -4.96
N GLY A 194 -1.81 -18.93 -6.28
CA GLY A 194 -2.57 -18.04 -7.17
C GLY A 194 -2.21 -16.56 -7.07
N VAL A 195 -1.11 -16.22 -6.38
CA VAL A 195 -0.61 -14.84 -6.20
C VAL A 195 0.66 -14.66 -7.01
N THR A 196 0.55 -13.95 -8.13
CA THR A 196 1.65 -13.82 -9.10
C THR A 196 2.49 -12.57 -8.92
N SER A 197 2.09 -11.61 -8.08
CA SER A 197 2.78 -10.31 -8.04
C SER A 197 3.17 -9.78 -6.66
N ALA A 198 2.64 -10.35 -5.57
CA ALA A 198 2.90 -9.89 -4.22
C ALA A 198 3.69 -10.88 -3.38
N ARG A 199 4.51 -10.35 -2.47
CA ARG A 199 5.20 -11.11 -1.42
C ARG A 199 4.25 -11.42 -0.25
N THR A 200 4.48 -12.55 0.38
CA THR A 200 3.72 -13.04 1.54
C THR A 200 4.68 -13.35 2.67
N TYR A 201 4.34 -12.90 3.88
CA TYR A 201 5.07 -13.20 5.11
C TYR A 201 4.27 -14.16 5.96
N PHE A 202 4.89 -15.25 6.40
CA PHE A 202 4.31 -16.18 7.36
C PHE A 202 4.87 -15.90 8.74
N TYR A 203 4.00 -15.72 9.71
CA TYR A 203 4.42 -15.49 11.09
C TYR A 203 5.10 -16.76 11.63
N ALA A 204 6.31 -16.59 12.17
CA ALA A 204 7.03 -17.64 12.88
C ALA A 204 7.02 -17.33 14.38
N ASP A 205 7.59 -16.19 14.75
CA ASP A 205 7.70 -15.68 16.11
C ASP A 205 8.00 -14.17 16.08
N GLU A 206 8.10 -13.57 17.27
CA GLU A 206 8.37 -12.15 17.43
C GLU A 206 9.80 -11.76 17.07
N GLU A 207 10.78 -12.66 17.19
CA GLU A 207 12.17 -12.41 16.79
C GLU A 207 12.26 -12.25 15.27
N LYS A 208 11.53 -13.09 14.52
CA LYS A 208 11.41 -12.97 13.07
C LYS A 208 10.78 -11.63 12.66
N CYS A 209 9.76 -11.17 13.39
CA CYS A 209 9.17 -9.85 13.16
C CYS A 209 10.16 -8.71 13.42
N ASP A 210 11.03 -8.84 14.42
CA ASP A 210 12.11 -7.87 14.68
C ASP A 210 13.15 -7.87 13.54
N GLN A 211 13.53 -9.03 13.02
CA GLN A 211 14.42 -9.14 11.84
C GLN A 211 13.80 -8.50 10.58
N HIS A 212 12.49 -8.67 10.38
CA HIS A 212 11.77 -7.99 9.29
C HIS A 212 11.76 -6.48 9.49
N MET A 213 11.50 -5.99 10.71
CA MET A 213 11.59 -4.55 11.01
C MET A 213 12.99 -4.00 10.75
N GLU A 214 14.05 -4.69 11.19
CA GLU A 214 15.44 -4.27 10.91
C GLU A 214 15.73 -4.16 9.41
N THR A 215 15.20 -5.10 8.63
CA THR A 215 15.31 -5.07 7.18
C THR A 215 14.63 -3.83 6.61
N PHE A 216 13.39 -3.53 7.03
CA PHE A 216 12.69 -2.33 6.59
C PHE A 216 13.40 -1.04 7.01
N LEU A 217 13.99 -0.98 8.21
CA LEU A 217 14.80 0.15 8.65
C LEU A 217 16.03 0.35 7.75
N LYS A 218 16.68 -0.73 7.32
CA LYS A 218 17.80 -0.66 6.37
C LYS A 218 17.33 -0.17 4.99
N CYS A 219 16.17 -0.63 4.50
CA CYS A 219 15.56 -0.11 3.26
C CYS A 219 15.29 1.39 3.36
N ILE A 220 14.69 1.86 4.46
CA ILE A 220 14.41 3.28 4.69
C ILE A 220 15.70 4.11 4.65
N LYS A 221 16.74 3.68 5.38
CA LYS A 221 18.04 4.39 5.37
C LYS A 221 18.66 4.41 3.96
N ALA A 222 18.60 3.30 3.25
CA ALA A 222 19.14 3.20 1.90
C ALA A 222 18.37 4.10 0.91
N SER A 223 17.04 4.18 1.01
CA SER A 223 16.21 5.07 0.19
C SER A 223 16.55 6.54 0.46
N GLY A 224 16.68 6.93 1.73
CA GLY A 224 17.02 8.32 2.11
C GLY A 224 18.41 8.75 1.66
N GLY A 225 19.38 7.82 1.63
CA GLY A 225 20.73 8.08 1.13
C GLY A 225 20.88 8.06 -0.39
N SER A 226 19.90 7.50 -1.13
CA SER A 226 20.01 7.28 -2.57
C SER A 226 19.16 8.23 -3.42
N SER A 227 18.11 8.85 -2.88
CA SER A 227 17.28 9.79 -3.62
C SER A 227 16.63 10.82 -2.71
N GLU A 228 16.59 12.09 -3.12
CA GLU A 228 15.66 13.05 -2.54
C GLU A 228 14.23 12.53 -2.77
N ASP A 229 13.39 12.56 -1.74
CA ASP A 229 11.98 12.14 -1.81
C ASP A 229 11.73 10.62 -2.02
N GLY A 230 12.70 9.75 -1.73
CA GLY A 230 12.58 8.29 -1.90
C GLY A 230 11.42 7.63 -1.16
N PHE A 231 11.05 6.41 -1.60
CA PHE A 231 10.02 5.59 -0.95
C PHE A 231 10.60 4.29 -0.39
N SER A 232 9.93 3.74 0.63
CA SER A 232 10.13 2.38 1.13
C SER A 232 8.78 1.72 1.36
N ALA A 233 8.64 0.44 1.00
CA ALA A 233 7.40 -0.32 1.20
C ALA A 233 7.53 -1.29 2.39
N ILE A 234 6.42 -1.50 3.09
CA ILE A 234 6.29 -2.45 4.20
C ILE A 234 4.99 -3.25 4.11
N LYS A 235 4.94 -4.43 4.73
CA LYS A 235 3.72 -5.23 4.89
C LYS A 235 3.41 -5.42 6.36
N MET A 236 2.13 -5.29 6.74
CA MET A 236 1.73 -5.37 8.14
C MET A 236 1.89 -6.79 8.69
N THR A 237 1.64 -7.81 7.86
CA THR A 237 1.82 -9.22 8.26
C THR A 237 3.28 -9.60 8.55
N ALA A 238 4.25 -8.77 8.15
CA ALA A 238 5.66 -8.94 8.53
C ALA A 238 5.97 -8.44 9.95
N LEU A 239 5.12 -7.59 10.52
CA LEU A 239 5.38 -6.86 11.77
C LEU A 239 4.77 -7.53 13.01
N GLY A 240 4.00 -8.59 12.86
CA GLY A 240 3.44 -9.31 13.99
C GLY A 240 2.45 -10.38 13.58
N ARG A 241 1.79 -10.95 14.59
CA ARG A 241 0.88 -12.07 14.40
C ARG A 241 -0.39 -11.67 13.63
N PRO A 242 -0.73 -12.35 12.52
CA PRO A 242 -1.84 -11.97 11.63
C PRO A 242 -3.25 -12.17 12.23
N GLN A 243 -3.39 -13.00 13.27
CA GLN A 243 -4.65 -13.16 13.99
C GLN A 243 -5.27 -11.82 14.42
N PHE A 244 -4.46 -10.90 14.94
CA PHE A 244 -4.95 -9.57 15.35
C PHE A 244 -5.57 -8.82 14.16
N LEU A 245 -4.93 -8.86 12.99
CA LEU A 245 -5.43 -8.22 11.78
C LEU A 245 -6.75 -8.83 11.32
N LEU A 246 -6.93 -10.16 11.43
CA LEU A 246 -8.19 -10.83 11.11
C LEU A 246 -9.32 -10.39 12.05
N GLN A 247 -9.09 -10.47 13.37
CA GLN A 247 -10.09 -10.14 14.37
C GLN A 247 -10.46 -8.66 14.29
N PHE A 248 -9.47 -7.77 14.17
CA PHE A 248 -9.75 -6.35 14.04
C PHE A 248 -10.44 -6.00 12.71
N SER A 249 -10.12 -6.70 11.62
CA SER A 249 -10.83 -6.50 10.35
C SER A 249 -12.29 -6.94 10.43
N GLU A 250 -12.56 -8.07 11.09
CA GLU A 250 -13.92 -8.53 11.34
C GLU A 250 -14.72 -7.51 12.13
N VAL A 251 -14.13 -6.95 13.20
CA VAL A 251 -14.73 -5.90 14.02
C VAL A 251 -15.11 -4.69 13.18
N LEU A 252 -14.16 -4.17 12.40
CA LEU A 252 -14.37 -2.98 11.58
C LEU A 252 -15.46 -3.19 10.53
N VAL A 253 -15.51 -4.38 9.91
CA VAL A 253 -16.53 -4.69 8.91
C VAL A 253 -17.91 -4.88 9.55
N LYS A 254 -18.01 -5.58 10.68
CA LYS A 254 -19.27 -5.70 11.45
C LYS A 254 -19.77 -4.32 11.89
N TRP A 255 -18.87 -3.47 12.37
CA TRP A 255 -19.18 -2.09 12.79
C TRP A 255 -19.73 -1.24 11.64
N ARG A 256 -19.09 -1.31 10.47
CA ARG A 256 -19.54 -0.62 9.25
C ARG A 256 -20.89 -1.13 8.77
N ARG A 257 -21.08 -2.44 8.70
CA ARG A 257 -22.36 -3.06 8.32
C ARG A 257 -23.48 -2.69 9.26
N PHE A 258 -23.18 -2.56 10.56
CA PHE A 258 -24.17 -2.15 11.53
C PHE A 258 -24.64 -0.72 11.29
N PHE A 259 -23.73 0.21 10.98
CA PHE A 259 -24.12 1.55 10.54
C PHE A 259 -24.99 1.51 9.29
N SER A 260 -24.60 0.77 8.25
CA SER A 260 -25.39 0.66 7.01
C SER A 260 -26.77 0.05 7.24
N PHE A 261 -26.89 -0.93 8.14
CA PHE A 261 -28.16 -1.49 8.57
C PHE A 261 -29.05 -0.41 9.23
N LEU A 262 -28.49 0.39 10.13
CA LEU A 262 -29.21 1.50 10.77
C LEU A 262 -29.61 2.57 9.75
N ALA A 263 -28.76 2.88 8.77
CA ALA A 263 -29.03 3.85 7.71
C ALA A 263 -30.18 3.38 6.82
N ALA A 264 -30.19 2.10 6.44
CA ALA A 264 -31.28 1.49 5.69
C ALA A 264 -32.60 1.54 6.46
N LYS A 265 -32.60 1.34 7.79
CA LYS A 265 -33.80 1.49 8.63
C LYS A 265 -34.35 2.92 8.67
N GLN A 266 -33.51 3.92 8.41
CA GLN A 266 -33.92 5.32 8.26
C GLN A 266 -34.22 5.70 6.79
N GLY A 267 -34.35 4.73 5.89
CA GLY A 267 -34.68 4.97 4.47
C GLY A 267 -33.53 5.52 3.64
N LYS A 268 -32.28 5.39 4.11
CA LYS A 268 -31.06 5.86 3.42
C LYS A 268 -30.33 4.72 2.71
N ASP A 269 -31.09 3.73 2.25
CA ASP A 269 -30.55 2.60 1.50
C ASP A 269 -30.10 3.06 0.10
N GLY A 270 -28.98 2.51 -0.38
CA GLY A 270 -28.42 2.81 -1.70
C GLY A 270 -27.74 4.18 -1.88
N ALA A 271 -27.70 5.04 -0.85
CA ALA A 271 -26.94 6.29 -0.89
C ALA A 271 -25.41 6.02 -0.80
N GLU A 272 -24.59 6.91 -1.38
CA GLU A 272 -23.13 6.80 -1.25
C GLU A 272 -22.72 6.89 0.22
N VAL A 273 -21.62 6.25 0.59
CA VAL A 273 -21.22 6.12 2.00
C VAL A 273 -21.05 7.47 2.71
N LEU A 274 -20.57 8.49 2.01
CA LEU A 274 -20.42 9.84 2.55
C LEU A 274 -21.76 10.59 2.74
N GLU A 275 -22.82 10.15 2.06
CA GLU A 275 -24.16 10.75 2.13
C GLU A 275 -25.02 10.09 3.21
N GLN A 276 -24.66 8.89 3.65
CA GLN A 276 -25.35 8.18 4.72
C GLN A 276 -25.14 8.90 6.05
N LYS A 277 -26.21 9.50 6.57
CA LYS A 277 -26.24 10.15 7.89
C LYS A 277 -27.31 9.50 8.76
N LEU A 278 -27.06 9.26 10.02
CA LEU A 278 -28.07 8.77 10.96
C LEU A 278 -28.61 9.93 11.79
N ASP A 279 -29.92 10.05 11.87
CA ASP A 279 -30.55 10.93 12.84
C ASP A 279 -30.36 10.35 14.25
N LEU A 280 -29.89 11.18 15.19
CA LEU A 280 -29.55 10.76 16.55
C LEU A 280 -30.76 10.29 17.37
N GLU A 281 -31.92 10.94 17.22
CA GLU A 281 -33.13 10.57 17.96
C GLU A 281 -33.69 9.24 17.46
N GLN A 282 -33.74 9.07 16.15
CA GLN A 282 -34.13 7.81 15.52
C GLN A 282 -33.13 6.69 15.85
N LEU A 283 -31.84 7.00 15.88
CA LEU A 283 -30.78 6.07 16.28
C LEU A 283 -30.97 5.58 17.72
N GLN A 284 -31.16 6.50 18.67
CA GLN A 284 -31.43 6.18 20.07
C GLN A 284 -32.68 5.29 20.20
N THR A 285 -33.73 5.60 19.44
CA THR A 285 -34.97 4.80 19.40
C THR A 285 -34.73 3.41 18.82
N CYS A 286 -33.97 3.29 17.74
CA CYS A 286 -33.64 2.00 17.11
C CYS A 286 -32.82 1.12 18.06
N LEU A 287 -31.82 1.69 18.73
CA LEU A 287 -30.95 0.98 19.65
C LEU A 287 -31.67 0.56 20.92
N ALA A 288 -32.57 1.39 21.45
CA ALA A 288 -33.47 1.01 22.54
C ALA A 288 -34.37 -0.19 22.15
N ARG A 289 -34.89 -0.22 20.92
CA ARG A 289 -35.67 -1.36 20.40
C ARG A 289 -34.83 -2.63 20.26
N LEU A 290 -33.53 -2.50 19.99
CA LEU A 290 -32.58 -3.60 19.91
C LEU A 290 -32.03 -4.02 21.30
N GLY A 291 -32.53 -3.44 22.38
CA GLY A 291 -32.17 -3.82 23.76
C GLY A 291 -30.91 -3.15 24.31
N ALA A 292 -30.33 -2.17 23.62
CA ALA A 292 -29.21 -1.39 24.15
C ALA A 292 -29.69 -0.44 25.27
N GLN A 293 -29.00 -0.46 26.41
CA GLN A 293 -29.27 0.45 27.54
C GLN A 293 -28.18 1.53 27.61
N GLY A 294 -28.57 2.82 27.62
CA GLY A 294 -27.65 3.95 27.75
C GLY A 294 -28.01 5.15 26.87
N ASN A 295 -27.49 6.34 27.19
CA ASN A 295 -27.66 7.54 26.36
C ASN A 295 -26.50 7.67 25.38
N ILE A 296 -26.76 7.41 24.09
CA ILE A 296 -25.74 7.44 23.03
C ILE A 296 -25.37 8.87 22.65
N GLN A 297 -26.22 9.84 22.95
CA GLN A 297 -25.88 11.25 22.75
C GLN A 297 -24.62 11.61 23.55
N SER A 298 -24.37 10.95 24.69
CA SER A 298 -23.13 11.13 25.47
C SER A 298 -21.86 10.71 24.73
N CYS A 299 -21.95 9.66 23.90
CA CYS A 299 -20.82 9.17 23.09
C CYS A 299 -20.44 10.11 21.94
N PHE A 300 -21.36 10.98 21.51
CA PHE A 300 -21.14 11.91 20.40
C PHE A 300 -21.16 13.39 20.82
N SER A 301 -21.24 13.69 22.12
CA SER A 301 -21.32 15.07 22.63
C SER A 301 -19.97 15.70 22.97
N ASP A 302 -18.87 14.94 22.95
CA ASP A 302 -17.51 15.47 23.09
C ASP A 302 -17.05 16.11 21.76
N GLY A 303 -17.62 17.28 21.45
CA GLY A 303 -17.01 18.32 20.62
C GLY A 303 -16.87 18.11 19.11
N ARG A 304 -17.28 16.97 18.53
CA ARG A 304 -17.18 16.70 17.07
C ARG A 304 -18.50 16.54 16.33
N LEU A 305 -19.64 16.63 16.99
CA LEU A 305 -20.91 16.61 16.27
C LEU A 305 -21.00 17.87 15.40
N HIS A 306 -21.12 17.70 14.09
CA HIS A 306 -21.69 18.76 13.27
C HIS A 306 -23.02 19.16 13.92
N SER A 307 -23.29 20.46 13.98
CA SER A 307 -24.44 21.11 14.62
C SER A 307 -25.83 20.69 14.09
N SER A 308 -25.92 19.57 13.36
CA SER A 308 -27.06 19.08 12.59
C SER A 308 -27.84 17.92 13.23
N GLY A 309 -27.50 17.48 14.45
CA GLY A 309 -28.22 16.37 15.12
C GLY A 309 -28.10 15.01 14.40
N THR A 310 -27.12 14.88 13.51
CA THR A 310 -26.90 13.69 12.68
C THR A 310 -25.48 13.16 12.85
N VAL A 311 -25.29 11.86 12.67
CA VAL A 311 -24.02 11.12 12.78
C VAL A 311 -23.72 10.46 11.44
N ASP A 312 -22.58 10.75 10.83
CA ASP A 312 -22.16 10.03 9.63
C ASP A 312 -21.20 8.87 9.95
N MET A 313 -20.72 8.19 8.90
CA MET A 313 -19.84 7.03 9.07
C MET A 313 -18.49 7.39 9.71
N LEU A 314 -17.97 8.61 9.51
CA LEU A 314 -16.69 9.02 10.10
C LEU A 314 -16.85 9.28 11.59
N ASP A 315 -17.93 9.96 11.98
CA ASP A 315 -18.30 10.15 13.38
C ASP A 315 -18.50 8.80 14.07
N TRP A 316 -19.20 7.87 13.42
CA TRP A 316 -19.42 6.50 13.88
C TRP A 316 -18.12 5.72 14.07
N ASN A 317 -17.17 5.85 13.14
CA ASN A 317 -15.86 5.19 13.22
C ASN A 317 -14.96 5.79 14.30
N SER A 318 -15.15 7.05 14.69
CA SER A 318 -14.39 7.69 15.78
C SER A 318 -14.70 7.08 17.15
N LEU A 319 -15.84 6.40 17.33
CA LEU A 319 -16.19 5.72 18.57
C LEU A 319 -15.25 4.54 18.91
N ILE A 320 -14.61 3.96 17.90
CA ILE A 320 -13.62 2.89 18.10
C ILE A 320 -12.28 3.45 18.60
N ASP A 321 -12.07 4.76 18.51
CA ASP A 321 -10.82 5.47 18.79
C ASP A 321 -10.68 5.93 20.27
N GLU A 322 -11.79 6.32 20.90
CA GLU A 322 -11.74 7.05 22.17
C GLU A 322 -11.87 6.16 23.43
N ARG A 323 -10.72 5.97 24.11
CA ARG A 323 -10.55 5.90 25.58
C ARG A 323 -11.19 4.78 26.40
N THR A 324 -11.76 3.75 25.81
CA THR A 324 -12.16 2.58 26.60
C THR A 324 -11.22 1.43 26.34
N LYS A 325 -10.86 0.67 27.39
CA LYS A 325 -10.17 -0.61 27.22
C LYS A 325 -10.89 -1.36 26.10
N ILE A 326 -10.20 -1.66 25.00
CA ILE A 326 -10.75 -2.27 23.78
C ILE A 326 -11.60 -3.51 24.11
N SER A 327 -11.25 -4.20 25.20
CA SER A 327 -11.98 -5.35 25.77
C SER A 327 -13.37 -5.05 26.35
N ASN A 328 -13.75 -3.78 26.56
CA ASN A 328 -14.99 -3.39 27.24
C ASN A 328 -16.02 -2.69 26.34
N LEU A 329 -15.66 -2.25 25.12
CA LEU A 329 -16.47 -1.26 24.40
C LEU A 329 -17.25 -1.75 23.19
N LEU A 330 -17.10 -3.00 22.80
CA LEU A 330 -17.52 -3.39 21.48
C LEU A 330 -18.47 -4.57 21.67
N VAL A 331 -19.77 -4.29 21.81
CA VAL A 331 -20.86 -5.25 21.63
C VAL A 331 -21.66 -4.80 20.41
N VAL A 332 -21.81 -5.64 19.40
CA VAL A 332 -22.66 -5.37 18.24
C VAL A 332 -23.80 -6.38 18.18
N PRO A 333 -24.99 -5.96 17.72
CA PRO A 333 -26.03 -6.92 17.42
C PRO A 333 -25.58 -7.81 16.26
N ASN A 334 -25.53 -9.11 16.50
CA ASN A 334 -25.39 -10.10 15.46
C ASN A 334 -26.60 -9.99 14.52
N LEU A 335 -26.38 -9.63 13.26
CA LEU A 335 -27.45 -9.35 12.30
C LEU A 335 -28.28 -10.59 11.92
N GLN A 336 -27.77 -11.80 12.21
CA GLN A 336 -28.47 -13.06 11.96
C GLN A 336 -29.31 -13.48 13.17
N THR A 337 -28.79 -13.31 14.38
CA THR A 337 -29.44 -13.77 15.63
C THR A 337 -30.20 -12.67 16.38
N GLY A 338 -29.92 -11.39 16.07
CA GLY A 338 -30.47 -10.23 16.75
C GLY A 338 -29.93 -9.98 18.16
N GLN A 339 -28.94 -10.75 18.63
CA GLN A 339 -28.38 -10.65 19.98
C GLN A 339 -27.12 -9.78 20.03
N LEU A 340 -26.89 -9.07 21.14
CA LEU A 340 -25.68 -8.29 21.36
C LEU A 340 -24.50 -9.22 21.71
N GLU A 341 -23.45 -9.21 20.90
CA GLU A 341 -22.26 -10.04 21.07
C GLU A 341 -21.01 -9.17 21.18
N PRO A 342 -20.03 -9.51 22.06
CA PRO A 342 -18.75 -8.84 22.08
C PRO A 342 -18.06 -8.94 20.71
N LEU A 343 -17.75 -7.80 20.10
CA LEU A 343 -17.02 -7.64 18.84
C LEU A 343 -15.62 -8.26 18.91
N LEU A 344 -15.00 -8.29 20.09
CA LEU A 344 -13.74 -8.99 20.33
C LEU A 344 -13.97 -10.04 21.42
N SER A 345 -13.57 -11.28 21.15
CA SER A 345 -13.29 -12.23 22.22
C SER A 345 -12.21 -11.63 23.11
N LYS A 346 -12.26 -11.88 24.43
CA LYS A 346 -11.24 -11.36 25.34
C LYS A 346 -9.88 -11.86 24.88
N PHE A 347 -9.06 -10.95 24.36
CA PHE A 347 -7.65 -11.23 24.08
C PHE A 347 -6.98 -11.74 25.35
N THR A 348 -6.18 -12.78 25.21
CA THR A 348 -5.21 -13.16 26.24
C THR A 348 -4.18 -12.04 26.43
N GLU A 349 -3.51 -12.01 27.58
CA GLU A 349 -2.44 -11.03 27.84
C GLU A 349 -1.33 -11.10 26.79
N GLU A 350 -1.05 -12.30 26.27
CA GLU A 350 -0.06 -12.51 25.23
C GLU A 350 -0.50 -11.94 23.88
N GLU A 351 -1.76 -12.15 23.47
CA GLU A 351 -2.29 -11.58 22.23
C GLU A 351 -2.32 -10.04 22.29
N GLU A 352 -2.66 -9.47 23.46
CA GLU A 352 -2.59 -8.01 23.66
C GLU A 352 -1.13 -7.51 23.54
N ARG A 353 -0.17 -8.26 24.08
CA ARG A 353 1.27 -7.93 23.95
C ARG A 353 1.74 -8.01 22.50
N GLN A 354 1.34 -9.04 21.75
CA GLN A 354 1.67 -9.22 20.33
C GLN A 354 1.10 -8.08 19.49
N MET A 355 -0.16 -7.70 19.74
CA MET A 355 -0.79 -6.53 19.12
C MET A 355 0.03 -5.26 19.39
N LYS A 356 0.37 -4.98 20.66
CA LYS A 356 1.16 -3.79 21.03
C LYS A 356 2.52 -3.76 20.33
N ARG A 357 3.20 -4.91 20.20
CA ARG A 357 4.48 -5.00 19.49
C ARG A 357 4.33 -4.68 18.01
N MET A 358 3.31 -5.22 17.34
CA MET A 358 3.04 -4.89 15.92
C MET A 358 2.86 -3.38 15.73
N LEU A 359 2.07 -2.74 16.59
CA LEU A 359 1.85 -1.28 16.55
C LEU A 359 3.13 -0.49 16.83
N GLN A 360 3.94 -0.93 17.80
CA GLN A 360 5.23 -0.32 18.09
C GLN A 360 6.21 -0.41 16.91
N ARG A 361 6.29 -1.56 16.23
CA ARG A 361 7.15 -1.71 15.05
C ARG A 361 6.70 -0.78 13.92
N LEU A 362 5.39 -0.65 13.69
CA LEU A 362 4.83 0.27 12.71
C LEU A 362 5.19 1.73 13.03
N ASP A 363 5.02 2.17 14.28
CA ASP A 363 5.38 3.52 14.74
C ASP A 363 6.88 3.81 14.55
N VAL A 364 7.75 2.86 14.93
CA VAL A 364 9.19 2.96 14.74
C VAL A 364 9.56 3.14 13.27
N LEU A 365 8.94 2.37 12.37
CA LEU A 365 9.18 2.47 10.93
C LEU A 365 8.70 3.82 10.37
N ALA A 366 7.52 4.29 10.76
CA ALA A 366 6.98 5.58 10.32
C ALA A 366 7.84 6.75 10.81
N LYS A 367 8.23 6.72 12.10
CA LYS A 367 9.17 7.70 12.67
C LYS A 367 10.50 7.71 11.92
N HIS A 368 11.06 6.53 11.65
CA HIS A 368 12.34 6.46 10.95
C HIS A 368 12.25 6.94 9.50
N ALA A 369 11.11 6.72 8.83
CA ALA A 369 10.86 7.26 7.50
C ALA A 369 10.88 8.80 7.52
N VAL A 370 10.21 9.44 8.50
CA VAL A 370 10.25 10.90 8.69
C VAL A 370 11.68 11.39 8.92
N GLU A 371 12.42 10.76 9.83
CA GLU A 371 13.80 11.15 10.18
C GLU A 371 14.77 11.09 8.99
N ASN A 372 14.54 10.18 8.04
CA ASN A 372 15.37 10.01 6.85
C ASN A 372 14.80 10.72 5.60
N GLY A 373 13.69 11.46 5.73
CA GLY A 373 13.06 12.14 4.59
C GLY A 373 12.46 11.18 3.54
N VAL A 374 12.13 9.96 3.95
CA VAL A 374 11.57 8.90 3.09
C VAL A 374 10.07 8.80 3.28
N ARG A 375 9.34 8.51 2.20
CA ARG A 375 7.91 8.20 2.25
C ARG A 375 7.71 6.69 2.49
N LEU A 376 6.86 6.35 3.45
CA LEU A 376 6.57 4.97 3.83
C LEU A 376 5.27 4.52 3.17
N MET A 377 5.32 3.45 2.37
CA MET A 377 4.15 2.81 1.77
C MET A 377 3.77 1.58 2.57
N VAL A 378 2.55 1.56 3.11
CA VAL A 378 1.98 0.34 3.67
C VAL A 378 1.27 -0.40 2.55
N ASP A 379 1.82 -1.56 2.15
CA ASP A 379 1.28 -2.37 1.08
C ASP A 379 -0.03 -3.03 1.50
N ALA A 380 -0.96 -3.10 0.55
CA ALA A 380 -2.18 -3.86 0.73
C ALA A 380 -1.93 -5.36 0.62
N GLU A 381 -2.76 -6.13 1.32
CA GLU A 381 -2.68 -7.59 1.42
C GLU A 381 -4.05 -8.21 1.10
N GLN A 382 -4.36 -9.40 1.61
CA GLN A 382 -5.62 -10.08 1.36
C GLN A 382 -6.82 -9.36 2.00
N THR A 383 -8.01 -9.52 1.43
CA THR A 383 -9.22 -8.75 1.79
C THR A 383 -9.72 -8.96 3.21
N TYR A 384 -9.29 -10.04 3.86
CA TYR A 384 -9.61 -10.36 5.25
C TYR A 384 -8.65 -9.74 6.27
N PHE A 385 -7.48 -9.23 5.85
CA PHE A 385 -6.60 -8.40 6.68
C PHE A 385 -6.74 -6.91 6.38
N GLN A 386 -7.16 -6.57 5.15
CA GLN A 386 -7.07 -5.21 4.62
C GLN A 386 -7.80 -4.15 5.45
N PRO A 387 -9.00 -4.38 6.03
CA PRO A 387 -9.66 -3.37 6.86
C PRO A 387 -8.82 -2.91 8.06
N ALA A 388 -8.20 -3.85 8.78
CA ALA A 388 -7.30 -3.54 9.88
C ALA A 388 -6.04 -2.81 9.40
N ILE A 389 -5.41 -3.30 8.32
CA ILE A 389 -4.21 -2.67 7.75
C ILE A 389 -4.50 -1.21 7.35
N SER A 390 -5.61 -0.98 6.64
CA SER A 390 -6.04 0.36 6.24
C SER A 390 -6.28 1.26 7.45
N ARG A 391 -7.01 0.79 8.46
CA ARG A 391 -7.29 1.57 9.67
C ARG A 391 -6.02 1.96 10.41
N LEU A 392 -5.12 1.01 10.65
CA LEU A 392 -3.84 1.27 11.32
C LEU A 392 -2.96 2.24 10.52
N THR A 393 -3.00 2.15 9.19
CA THR A 393 -2.28 3.08 8.31
C THR A 393 -2.85 4.50 8.41
N VAL A 394 -4.17 4.65 8.50
CA VAL A 394 -4.82 5.96 8.70
C VAL A 394 -4.39 6.58 10.04
N GLU A 395 -4.26 5.80 11.11
CA GLU A 395 -3.72 6.32 12.38
C GLU A 395 -2.28 6.83 12.23
N MET A 396 -1.44 6.13 11.48
CA MET A 396 -0.09 6.62 11.17
C MET A 396 -0.13 7.91 10.34
N LYS A 397 -1.04 8.03 9.37
CA LYS A 397 -1.23 9.27 8.60
C LYS A 397 -1.62 10.45 9.50
N ARG A 398 -2.56 10.25 10.43
CA ARG A 398 -2.98 11.28 11.40
C ARG A 398 -1.81 11.84 12.21
N ILE A 399 -0.87 10.97 12.59
CA ILE A 399 0.30 11.33 13.40
C ILE A 399 1.40 11.98 12.54
N PHE A 400 1.72 11.40 11.38
CA PHE A 400 2.94 11.72 10.64
C PHE A 400 2.73 12.56 9.36
N ASN A 401 1.51 12.64 8.81
CA ASN A 401 1.23 13.40 7.59
C ASN A 401 0.73 14.83 7.91
N THR A 402 1.50 15.62 8.65
CA THR A 402 1.09 16.99 9.00
C THR A 402 1.17 17.92 7.78
N ASP A 403 2.38 18.29 7.38
CA ASP A 403 2.63 19.29 6.33
C ASP A 403 2.81 18.67 4.94
N LYS A 404 3.15 17.37 4.90
CA LYS A 404 3.32 16.59 3.67
C LYS A 404 2.87 15.16 3.89
N ALA A 405 2.49 14.47 2.82
CA ALA A 405 2.22 13.03 2.88
C ALA A 405 3.54 12.26 3.05
N VAL A 406 3.72 11.61 4.20
CA VAL A 406 4.86 10.73 4.49
C VAL A 406 4.42 9.27 4.42
N VAL A 407 3.30 8.94 5.05
CA VAL A 407 2.70 7.61 5.07
C VAL A 407 1.64 7.49 3.98
N PHE A 408 1.75 6.46 3.16
CA PHE A 408 0.86 6.15 2.05
C PHE A 408 0.11 4.86 2.34
N ASN A 409 -1.21 4.91 2.24
CA ASN A 409 -2.05 3.70 2.26
C ASN A 409 -2.21 3.18 0.84
N THR A 410 -2.19 1.87 0.65
CA THR A 410 -2.39 1.23 -0.64
C THR A 410 -3.86 0.85 -0.82
N TYR A 411 -4.53 1.41 -1.83
CA TYR A 411 -5.91 1.09 -2.16
C TYR A 411 -5.96 0.19 -3.40
N GLN A 412 -6.64 -0.95 -3.27
CA GLN A 412 -6.74 -1.96 -4.32
C GLN A 412 -8.05 -1.76 -5.11
N CYS A 413 -7.95 -1.22 -6.31
CA CYS A 413 -9.09 -0.82 -7.14
C CYS A 413 -9.83 -1.99 -7.80
N TYR A 414 -9.36 -3.23 -7.66
CA TYR A 414 -10.14 -4.43 -7.98
C TYR A 414 -11.27 -4.70 -6.98
N LEU A 415 -11.28 -4.06 -5.81
CA LEU A 415 -12.34 -4.25 -4.81
C LEU A 415 -13.56 -3.42 -5.14
N LYS A 416 -14.75 -3.97 -4.84
CA LYS A 416 -16.03 -3.25 -4.94
C LYS A 416 -16.08 -2.01 -4.02
N GLU A 417 -15.44 -2.10 -2.85
CA GLU A 417 -15.42 -1.03 -1.84
C GLU A 417 -14.29 0.00 -2.03
N ALA A 418 -13.48 -0.12 -3.08
CA ALA A 418 -12.28 0.70 -3.24
C ALA A 418 -12.58 2.21 -3.23
N PHE A 419 -13.61 2.63 -3.96
CA PHE A 419 -14.01 4.04 -4.03
C PHE A 419 -14.49 4.56 -2.66
N ASP A 420 -15.34 3.80 -1.96
CA ASP A 420 -15.82 4.19 -0.64
C ASP A 420 -14.66 4.38 0.34
N ASN A 421 -13.69 3.46 0.32
CA ASN A 421 -12.54 3.53 1.22
C ASN A 421 -11.66 4.75 0.90
N VAL A 422 -11.42 5.05 -0.38
CA VAL A 422 -10.66 6.24 -0.80
C VAL A 422 -11.41 7.52 -0.41
N SER A 423 -12.70 7.61 -0.71
CA SER A 423 -13.48 8.82 -0.49
C SER A 423 -13.68 9.13 0.99
N MET A 424 -13.92 8.10 1.82
CA MET A 424 -13.97 8.23 3.28
C MET A 424 -12.65 8.73 3.87
N ASP A 425 -11.51 8.15 3.46
CA ASP A 425 -10.22 8.54 4.03
C ASP A 425 -9.79 9.95 3.57
N VAL A 426 -10.16 10.36 2.36
CA VAL A 426 -9.99 11.74 1.88
C VAL A 426 -10.86 12.72 2.68
N GLU A 427 -12.14 12.42 2.88
CA GLU A 427 -13.03 13.24 3.70
C GLU A 427 -12.50 13.37 5.14
N LEU A 428 -12.08 12.26 5.74
CA LEU A 428 -11.50 12.25 7.08
C LEU A 428 -10.24 13.13 7.15
N SER A 429 -9.36 13.03 6.16
CA SER A 429 -8.17 13.90 6.06
C SER A 429 -8.51 15.37 6.02
N ARG A 430 -9.60 15.73 5.34
CA ARG A 430 -10.06 17.11 5.22
C ARG A 430 -10.60 17.64 6.54
N ARG A 431 -11.39 16.83 7.26
CA ARG A 431 -11.97 17.19 8.56
C ARG A 431 -10.90 17.41 9.62
N GLU A 432 -9.85 16.61 9.58
CA GLU A 432 -8.81 16.61 10.61
C GLU A 432 -7.56 17.41 10.21
N GLY A 433 -7.44 17.78 8.94
CA GLY A 433 -6.44 18.71 8.43
C GLY A 433 -5.08 18.12 8.07
N TRP A 434 -4.90 16.80 8.08
CA TRP A 434 -3.67 16.11 7.69
C TRP A 434 -3.60 15.83 6.18
N CYS A 435 -2.40 15.62 5.64
CA CYS A 435 -2.18 15.35 4.21
C CYS A 435 -2.50 13.90 3.83
N PHE A 436 -3.39 13.71 2.86
CA PHE A 436 -3.76 12.40 2.36
C PHE A 436 -2.67 11.82 1.45
N GLY A 437 -2.17 10.61 1.77
CA GLY A 437 -1.23 9.87 0.92
C GLY A 437 -1.84 8.56 0.42
N ALA A 438 -1.96 8.37 -0.89
CA ALA A 438 -2.50 7.15 -1.48
C ALA A 438 -1.57 6.52 -2.50
N LYS A 439 -1.50 5.19 -2.50
CA LYS A 439 -0.97 4.38 -3.60
C LYS A 439 -2.14 3.61 -4.22
N LEU A 440 -2.47 3.92 -5.46
CA LEU A 440 -3.54 3.23 -6.19
C LEU A 440 -2.95 2.08 -7.01
N VAL A 441 -3.43 0.86 -6.76
CA VAL A 441 -3.10 -0.35 -7.53
C VAL A 441 -4.38 -0.99 -8.03
N ARG A 442 -4.31 -1.87 -9.04
CA ARG A 442 -5.45 -2.77 -9.35
C ARG A 442 -5.62 -3.78 -8.20
N GLY A 443 -4.65 -4.66 -8.02
CA GLY A 443 -4.67 -5.69 -6.97
C GLY A 443 -3.80 -6.89 -7.39
N ALA A 444 -3.31 -7.64 -6.41
CA ALA A 444 -2.40 -8.78 -6.61
C ALA A 444 -3.03 -10.15 -6.31
N TYR A 445 -4.20 -10.17 -5.69
CA TYR A 445 -4.80 -11.37 -5.08
C TYR A 445 -6.09 -11.82 -5.79
N MET A 446 -6.40 -11.30 -6.98
CA MET A 446 -7.71 -11.45 -7.65
C MET A 446 -8.21 -12.89 -7.76
N TYR A 447 -7.35 -13.81 -8.25
CA TYR A 447 -7.72 -15.21 -8.44
C TYR A 447 -7.98 -15.91 -7.11
N GLN A 448 -7.08 -15.71 -6.14
CA GLN A 448 -7.19 -16.28 -4.80
C GLN A 448 -8.46 -15.78 -4.09
N GLU A 449 -8.76 -14.49 -4.14
CA GLU A 449 -9.94 -13.90 -3.48
C GLU A 449 -11.26 -14.47 -4.02
N ARG A 450 -11.40 -14.58 -5.35
CA ARG A 450 -12.60 -15.14 -5.97
C ARG A 450 -12.74 -16.63 -5.68
N SER A 451 -11.66 -17.40 -5.78
CA SER A 451 -11.66 -18.83 -5.45
C SER A 451 -12.03 -19.07 -3.98
N ARG A 452 -11.48 -18.26 -3.07
CA ARG A 452 -11.76 -18.33 -1.64
C ARG A 452 -13.19 -17.97 -1.29
N ALA A 453 -13.75 -16.91 -1.89
CA ALA A 453 -15.13 -16.52 -1.69
C ALA A 453 -16.11 -17.64 -2.10
N ALA A 454 -15.87 -18.26 -3.25
CA ALA A 454 -16.68 -19.37 -3.75
C ALA A 454 -16.59 -20.63 -2.85
N GLU A 455 -15.37 -21.01 -2.43
CA GLU A 455 -15.17 -22.20 -1.59
C GLU A 455 -15.80 -22.05 -0.21
N ILE A 456 -15.57 -20.91 0.45
CA ILE A 456 -15.99 -20.69 1.84
C ILE A 456 -17.46 -20.25 1.89
N GLY A 457 -17.98 -19.69 0.81
CA GLY A 457 -19.37 -19.24 0.67
C GLY A 457 -19.61 -17.88 1.32
N TYR A 458 -18.83 -16.87 0.93
CA TYR A 458 -19.10 -15.45 1.20
C TYR A 458 -19.08 -14.65 -0.11
N GLU A 459 -19.59 -13.41 -0.09
CA GLU A 459 -19.68 -12.59 -1.30
C GLU A 459 -18.29 -12.33 -1.93
N ASP A 460 -18.17 -12.48 -3.25
CA ASP A 460 -16.96 -12.10 -4.00
C ASP A 460 -16.67 -10.60 -3.77
N PRO A 461 -15.55 -10.24 -3.12
CA PRO A 461 -15.26 -8.85 -2.79
C PRO A 461 -14.76 -8.04 -4.00
N ILE A 462 -14.50 -8.68 -5.14
CA ILE A 462 -13.82 -8.05 -6.29
C ILE A 462 -14.81 -7.66 -7.39
N ASN A 463 -14.42 -6.70 -8.22
CA ASN A 463 -15.16 -6.28 -9.40
C ASN A 463 -15.32 -7.44 -10.39
N PRO A 464 -16.43 -7.50 -11.15
CA PRO A 464 -16.75 -8.68 -11.97
C PRO A 464 -15.68 -8.98 -13.02
N ASP A 465 -15.12 -7.94 -13.65
CA ASP A 465 -14.16 -8.06 -14.75
C ASP A 465 -13.06 -6.98 -14.71
N TYR A 466 -12.11 -7.14 -15.63
CA TYR A 466 -10.96 -6.25 -15.80
C TYR A 466 -11.38 -4.81 -16.12
N GLU A 467 -12.40 -4.60 -16.96
CA GLU A 467 -12.84 -3.25 -17.32
C GLU A 467 -13.55 -2.54 -16.18
N SER A 468 -14.31 -3.28 -15.36
CA SER A 468 -14.91 -2.79 -14.14
C SER A 468 -13.85 -2.38 -13.12
N THR A 469 -12.75 -3.13 -13.04
CA THR A 469 -11.56 -2.73 -12.25
C THR A 469 -10.89 -1.47 -12.80
N ASN A 470 -10.79 -1.31 -14.12
CA ASN A 470 -10.24 -0.09 -14.73
C ASN A 470 -11.11 1.13 -14.41
N ARG A 471 -12.43 1.02 -14.56
CA ARG A 471 -13.38 2.09 -14.19
C ARG A 471 -13.27 2.45 -12.71
N MET A 472 -13.18 1.46 -11.82
CA MET A 472 -12.97 1.69 -10.39
C MET A 472 -11.65 2.43 -10.12
N TYR A 473 -10.56 2.02 -10.78
CA TYR A 473 -9.26 2.69 -10.66
C TYR A 473 -9.33 4.15 -11.09
N HIS A 474 -9.89 4.43 -12.27
CA HIS A 474 -10.04 5.80 -12.79
C HIS A 474 -10.93 6.64 -11.88
N ARG A 475 -12.05 6.08 -11.39
CA ARG A 475 -12.93 6.76 -10.43
C ARG A 475 -12.20 7.14 -9.13
N CYS A 476 -11.41 6.23 -8.56
CA CYS A 476 -10.61 6.52 -7.36
C CYS A 476 -9.53 7.57 -7.65
N LEU A 477 -8.84 7.46 -8.79
CA LEU A 477 -7.81 8.41 -9.21
C LEU A 477 -8.37 9.82 -9.39
N ASP A 478 -9.47 9.95 -10.15
CA ASP A 478 -10.11 11.23 -10.43
C ASP A 478 -10.50 11.94 -9.14
N TYR A 479 -11.08 11.21 -8.18
CA TYR A 479 -11.45 11.77 -6.88
C TYR A 479 -10.25 12.30 -6.08
N VAL A 480 -9.12 11.59 -6.12
CA VAL A 480 -7.90 12.06 -5.44
C VAL A 480 -7.28 13.24 -6.18
N LEU A 481 -7.30 13.26 -7.52
CA LEU A 481 -6.83 14.40 -8.31
C LEU A 481 -7.67 15.66 -8.06
N GLU A 482 -8.98 15.52 -7.93
CA GLU A 482 -9.90 16.61 -7.55
C GLU A 482 -9.56 17.17 -6.16
N GLU A 483 -9.22 16.32 -5.19
CA GLU A 483 -8.75 16.77 -3.88
C GLU A 483 -7.39 17.49 -3.96
N ILE A 484 -6.47 17.03 -4.82
CA ILE A 484 -5.19 17.69 -5.09
C ILE A 484 -5.42 19.08 -5.66
N GLU A 485 -6.26 19.20 -6.69
CA GLU A 485 -6.62 20.47 -7.31
C GLU A 485 -7.23 21.44 -6.28
N ARG A 486 -8.19 20.95 -5.48
CA ARG A 486 -8.96 21.75 -4.53
C ARG A 486 -8.15 22.27 -3.34
N ASN A 487 -7.40 21.38 -2.68
CA ASN A 487 -6.80 21.68 -1.37
C ASN A 487 -5.27 21.52 -1.34
N LYS A 488 -4.65 20.92 -2.37
CA LYS A 488 -3.21 20.62 -2.46
C LYS A 488 -2.66 19.75 -1.31
N LYS A 489 -3.54 19.25 -0.43
CA LYS A 489 -3.25 18.41 0.75
C LYS A 489 -3.42 16.91 0.47
N ALA A 490 -3.24 16.49 -0.76
CA ALA A 490 -3.23 15.09 -1.14
C ALA A 490 -2.03 14.79 -2.05
N ASP A 491 -1.53 13.56 -1.98
CA ASP A 491 -0.46 13.02 -2.79
C ASP A 491 -0.86 11.61 -3.25
N VAL A 492 -0.64 11.28 -4.52
CA VAL A 492 -1.04 9.99 -5.09
C VAL A 492 0.08 9.32 -5.89
N MET A 493 0.36 8.06 -5.59
CA MET A 493 1.15 7.15 -6.41
C MET A 493 0.23 6.38 -7.34
N VAL A 494 0.34 6.65 -8.64
CA VAL A 494 -0.28 5.90 -9.74
C VAL A 494 0.59 4.69 -10.06
N ALA A 495 0.40 3.60 -9.31
CA ALA A 495 1.14 2.35 -9.49
C ALA A 495 0.45 1.47 -10.54
N SER A 496 0.82 1.66 -11.81
CA SER A 496 0.25 0.94 -12.95
C SER A 496 1.24 0.82 -14.11
N HIS A 497 1.26 -0.35 -14.75
CA HIS A 497 1.92 -0.60 -16.03
C HIS A 497 1.00 -0.39 -17.24
N ASN A 498 -0.29 -0.15 -17.01
CA ASN A 498 -1.26 0.01 -18.09
C ASN A 498 -1.16 1.44 -18.65
N LEU A 499 -0.77 1.52 -19.92
CA LEU A 499 -0.58 2.79 -20.64
C LEU A 499 -1.85 3.65 -20.66
N ASP A 500 -3.03 3.06 -20.78
CA ASP A 500 -4.29 3.83 -20.81
C ASP A 500 -4.56 4.54 -19.49
N THR A 501 -4.18 3.93 -18.36
CA THR A 501 -4.28 4.53 -17.03
C THR A 501 -3.31 5.71 -16.89
N VAL A 502 -2.10 5.58 -17.42
CA VAL A 502 -1.12 6.66 -17.46
C VAL A 502 -1.64 7.81 -18.33
N LYS A 503 -2.10 7.51 -19.55
CA LYS A 503 -2.69 8.50 -20.47
C LYS A 503 -3.92 9.19 -19.88
N HIS A 504 -4.78 8.46 -19.16
CA HIS A 504 -5.90 9.04 -18.42
C HIS A 504 -5.42 10.04 -17.37
N THR A 505 -4.43 9.64 -16.55
CA THR A 505 -3.84 10.52 -15.53
C THR A 505 -3.30 11.81 -16.13
N LEU A 506 -2.50 11.71 -17.20
CA LEU A 506 -1.92 12.89 -17.88
C LEU A 506 -3.01 13.82 -18.42
N ARG A 507 -4.06 13.27 -19.02
CA ARG A 507 -5.19 14.04 -19.53
C ARG A 507 -5.89 14.81 -18.41
N ARG A 508 -6.19 14.15 -17.29
CA ARG A 508 -6.83 14.76 -16.12
C ARG A 508 -5.97 15.84 -15.49
N MET A 509 -4.66 15.60 -15.39
CA MET A 509 -3.71 16.62 -14.94
C MET A 509 -3.70 17.86 -15.85
N ASN A 510 -3.74 17.68 -17.17
CA ASN A 510 -3.86 18.79 -18.12
C ASN A 510 -5.18 19.55 -17.97
N GLU A 511 -6.30 18.84 -17.84
CA GLU A 511 -7.64 19.42 -17.63
C GLU A 511 -7.69 20.27 -16.35
N MET A 512 -6.99 19.87 -15.29
CA MET A 512 -6.95 20.52 -13.97
C MET A 512 -5.76 21.49 -13.79
N GLY A 513 -4.92 21.67 -14.81
CA GLY A 513 -3.71 22.51 -14.72
C GLY A 513 -2.70 22.04 -13.66
N LEU A 514 -2.64 20.73 -13.35
CA LEU A 514 -1.70 20.16 -12.39
C LEU A 514 -0.33 19.94 -13.05
N ALA A 515 0.68 20.66 -12.57
CA ALA A 515 2.03 20.59 -13.13
C ALA A 515 2.84 19.44 -12.49
N PRO A 516 3.73 18.77 -13.24
CA PRO A 516 4.63 17.76 -12.67
C PRO A 516 5.51 18.32 -11.52
N THR A 517 5.85 19.60 -11.60
CA THR A 517 6.63 20.34 -10.60
C THR A 517 5.94 20.47 -9.25
N ASP A 518 4.61 20.28 -9.19
CA ASP A 518 3.85 20.29 -7.92
C ASP A 518 4.23 19.10 -7.03
N LYS A 519 4.85 18.05 -7.60
CA LYS A 519 5.24 16.80 -6.92
C LYS A 519 4.09 16.17 -6.11
N LYS A 520 2.87 16.19 -6.66
CA LYS A 520 1.66 15.60 -6.04
C LYS A 520 1.22 14.27 -6.65
N VAL A 521 1.53 14.07 -7.92
CA VAL A 521 1.20 12.85 -8.66
C VAL A 521 2.51 12.15 -9.01
N TYR A 522 2.66 10.94 -8.49
CA TYR A 522 3.84 10.09 -8.66
C TYR A 522 3.45 8.89 -9.52
N PHE A 523 4.36 8.40 -10.36
CA PHE A 523 4.15 7.20 -11.17
C PHE A 523 5.04 6.06 -10.69
N GLY A 524 4.48 4.86 -10.60
CA GLY A 524 5.18 3.68 -10.10
C GLY A 524 5.10 2.50 -11.07
N GLN A 525 6.26 1.95 -11.42
CA GLN A 525 6.37 0.69 -12.19
C GLN A 525 7.37 -0.26 -11.53
N LEU A 526 7.38 -1.53 -11.95
CA LEU A 526 8.38 -2.51 -11.50
C LEU A 526 9.69 -2.35 -12.27
N LEU A 527 10.83 -2.57 -11.60
CA LEU A 527 12.13 -2.66 -12.25
C LEU A 527 12.11 -3.78 -13.32
N GLY A 528 12.67 -3.48 -14.49
CA GLY A 528 12.77 -4.43 -15.59
C GLY A 528 11.50 -4.56 -16.44
N MET A 529 10.51 -3.69 -16.24
CA MET A 529 9.24 -3.70 -16.97
C MET A 529 8.79 -2.27 -17.30
N CYS A 530 8.19 -2.09 -18.48
CA CYS A 530 7.52 -0.86 -18.89
C CYS A 530 8.43 0.39 -18.87
N ASP A 531 9.67 0.23 -19.32
CA ASP A 531 10.63 1.35 -19.44
C ASP A 531 10.17 2.39 -20.46
N GLN A 532 9.44 1.96 -21.49
CA GLN A 532 8.73 2.83 -22.44
C GLN A 532 7.69 3.74 -21.79
N ILE A 533 7.28 3.47 -20.56
CA ILE A 533 6.39 4.36 -19.78
C ILE A 533 7.22 5.23 -18.83
N SER A 534 8.07 4.58 -18.02
CA SER A 534 8.75 5.25 -16.90
C SER A 534 9.73 6.34 -17.35
N PHE A 535 10.58 6.05 -18.34
CA PHE A 535 11.62 6.99 -18.75
C PHE A 535 11.08 8.20 -19.52
N PRO A 536 10.12 8.06 -20.45
CA PRO A 536 9.50 9.22 -21.07
C PRO A 536 8.75 10.12 -20.08
N LEU A 537 8.08 9.55 -19.07
CA LEU A 537 7.47 10.33 -17.98
C LEU A 537 8.53 11.11 -17.19
N ALA A 538 9.62 10.46 -16.80
CA ALA A 538 10.69 11.11 -16.05
C ALA A 538 11.35 12.24 -16.85
N GLN A 539 11.59 12.02 -18.14
CA GLN A 539 12.14 13.03 -19.06
C GLN A 539 11.18 14.22 -19.26
N ALA A 540 9.87 14.00 -19.14
CA ALA A 540 8.86 15.05 -19.13
C ALA A 540 8.73 15.77 -17.75
N GLY A 541 9.59 15.43 -16.78
CA GLY A 541 9.67 16.09 -15.47
C GLY A 541 8.75 15.51 -14.39
N PHE A 542 8.10 14.37 -14.65
CA PHE A 542 7.25 13.73 -13.65
C PHE A 542 8.05 13.01 -12.56
N PRO A 543 7.56 12.96 -11.31
CA PRO A 543 8.08 12.08 -10.29
C PRO A 543 7.78 10.61 -10.66
N VAL A 544 8.79 9.87 -11.11
CA VAL A 544 8.66 8.46 -11.51
C VAL A 544 9.53 7.59 -10.63
N TYR A 545 9.03 6.45 -10.20
CA TYR A 545 9.73 5.51 -9.34
C TYR A 545 9.64 4.09 -9.89
N LYS A 546 10.75 3.36 -9.81
CA LYS A 546 10.76 1.91 -10.00
C LYS A 546 10.73 1.23 -8.64
N TYR A 547 9.89 0.22 -8.48
CA TYR A 547 10.03 -0.75 -7.41
C TYR A 547 11.27 -1.59 -7.69
N VAL A 548 12.27 -1.52 -6.81
CA VAL A 548 13.61 -2.06 -6.98
C VAL A 548 13.85 -3.20 -5.96
N PRO A 549 13.62 -4.45 -6.40
CA PRO A 549 14.00 -5.65 -5.67
C PRO A 549 15.52 -5.75 -5.53
N TYR A 550 15.97 -6.20 -4.36
CA TYR A 550 17.35 -6.62 -4.15
C TYR A 550 17.43 -7.75 -3.12
N GLY A 551 18.47 -8.57 -3.24
CA GLY A 551 18.71 -9.73 -2.39
C GLY A 551 19.58 -10.79 -3.07
N PRO A 552 20.16 -11.73 -2.31
CA PRO A 552 20.98 -12.82 -2.84
C PRO A 552 20.21 -13.65 -3.88
N VAL A 553 20.89 -14.12 -4.93
CA VAL A 553 20.26 -14.82 -6.06
C VAL A 553 19.36 -15.97 -5.61
N ASN A 554 19.82 -16.79 -4.65
CA ASN A 554 19.05 -17.96 -4.19
C ASN A 554 17.80 -17.58 -3.38
N GLU A 555 17.82 -16.42 -2.74
CA GLU A 555 16.76 -15.99 -1.82
C GLU A 555 15.66 -15.19 -2.55
N VAL A 556 15.94 -14.72 -3.78
CA VAL A 556 14.98 -13.99 -4.63
C VAL A 556 14.36 -14.86 -5.72
N ILE A 557 14.65 -16.17 -5.76
CA ILE A 557 14.06 -17.10 -6.74
C ILE A 557 12.52 -17.07 -6.72
N PRO A 558 11.84 -17.10 -5.56
CA PRO A 558 10.38 -16.99 -5.51
C PRO A 558 9.85 -15.71 -6.16
N TYR A 559 10.55 -14.59 -5.94
CA TYR A 559 10.25 -13.31 -6.58
C TYR A 559 10.41 -13.37 -8.11
N LEU A 560 11.50 -13.95 -8.61
CA LEU A 560 11.77 -14.08 -10.05
C LEU A 560 10.76 -15.00 -10.75
N SER A 561 10.36 -16.08 -10.08
CA SER A 561 9.33 -17.01 -10.55
C SER A 561 8.00 -16.29 -10.83
N ARG A 562 7.59 -15.45 -9.88
CA ARG A 562 6.41 -14.59 -10.00
C ARG A 562 6.51 -13.57 -11.14
N ARG A 563 7.67 -12.94 -11.31
CA ARG A 563 7.93 -12.04 -12.46
C ARG A 563 7.85 -12.77 -13.80
N ALA A 564 8.33 -14.02 -13.89
CA ALA A 564 8.19 -14.82 -15.11
C ALA A 564 6.71 -15.16 -15.40
N GLN A 565 5.94 -15.53 -14.38
CA GLN A 565 4.50 -15.80 -14.48
C GLN A 565 3.69 -14.57 -14.92
N GLU A 566 3.99 -13.40 -14.35
CA GLU A 566 3.37 -12.13 -14.72
C GLU A 566 3.65 -11.75 -16.18
N ASN A 567 4.85 -12.08 -16.67
CA ASN A 567 5.29 -11.79 -18.04
C ASN A 567 4.98 -12.92 -19.05
N ARG A 568 4.11 -13.87 -18.69
CA ARG A 568 3.73 -14.99 -19.57
C ARG A 568 3.10 -14.46 -20.87
N GLY A 569 3.54 -15.03 -21.99
CA GLY A 569 3.47 -14.50 -23.36
C GLY A 569 2.10 -14.24 -24.02
N PHE A 570 1.00 -14.24 -23.29
CA PHE A 570 -0.35 -13.94 -23.82
C PHE A 570 -0.91 -12.56 -23.44
N MET A 571 -0.21 -11.81 -22.57
CA MET A 571 -0.64 -10.46 -22.18
C MET A 571 -0.25 -9.43 -23.25
N LYS A 572 -1.22 -8.65 -23.77
CA LYS A 572 -1.01 -7.59 -24.78
C LYS A 572 0.14 -6.63 -24.43
N GLY A 573 0.37 -6.35 -23.14
CA GLY A 573 1.43 -5.46 -22.68
C GLY A 573 2.84 -5.96 -22.96
N VAL A 574 3.12 -7.26 -22.72
CA VAL A 574 4.45 -7.84 -22.92
C VAL A 574 4.81 -7.93 -24.40
N GLN A 575 3.81 -8.19 -25.25
CA GLN A 575 4.00 -8.19 -26.71
C GLN A 575 4.40 -6.80 -27.21
N MET A 576 3.67 -5.77 -26.80
CA MET A 576 3.97 -4.39 -27.14
C MET A 576 5.36 -3.96 -26.65
N GLU A 577 5.75 -4.32 -25.42
CA GLU A 577 7.08 -4.00 -24.87
C GLU A 577 8.20 -4.66 -25.69
N ARG A 578 8.04 -5.93 -26.07
CA ARG A 578 8.99 -6.64 -26.94
C ARG A 578 9.10 -6.00 -28.33
N ASP A 579 7.99 -5.56 -28.91
CA ASP A 579 7.98 -4.91 -30.23
C ASP A 579 8.72 -3.57 -30.18
N LEU A 580 8.54 -2.78 -29.12
CA LEU A 580 9.25 -1.52 -28.92
C LEU A 580 10.75 -1.74 -28.67
N LEU A 581 11.13 -2.75 -27.89
CA LEU A 581 12.53 -3.14 -27.70
C LEU A 581 13.18 -3.57 -29.02
N TRP A 582 12.46 -4.35 -29.83
CA TRP A 582 12.93 -4.79 -31.14
C TRP A 582 13.10 -3.63 -32.12
N LYS A 583 12.13 -2.70 -32.14
CA LYS A 583 12.19 -1.47 -32.93
C LYS A 583 13.42 -0.63 -32.55
N GLU A 584 13.73 -0.51 -31.26
CA GLU A 584 14.95 0.17 -30.81
C GLU A 584 16.22 -0.55 -31.25
N LEU A 585 16.27 -1.88 -31.13
CA LEU A 585 17.43 -2.66 -31.57
C LEU A 585 17.71 -2.42 -33.05
N MET A 586 16.67 -2.51 -33.88
CA MET A 586 16.77 -2.28 -35.32
C MET A 586 17.17 -0.84 -35.65
N ARG A 587 16.66 0.13 -34.90
CA ARG A 587 17.09 1.54 -35.03
C ARG A 587 18.59 1.70 -34.75
N ARG A 588 19.12 1.10 -33.68
CA ARG A 588 20.55 1.13 -33.34
C ARG A 588 21.41 0.47 -34.42
N LEU A 589 20.98 -0.67 -34.93
CA LEU A 589 21.68 -1.37 -36.02
C LEU A 589 21.70 -0.52 -37.31
N ALA A 590 20.56 0.05 -37.71
CA ALA A 590 20.44 0.84 -38.93
C ALA A 590 21.20 2.18 -38.87
N SER A 591 21.34 2.76 -37.67
CA SER A 591 22.05 4.04 -37.45
C SER A 591 23.55 3.87 -37.13
N GLY A 592 24.05 2.64 -36.99
CA GLY A 592 25.44 2.37 -36.60
C GLY A 592 25.73 2.49 -35.10
N GLU A 593 24.72 2.71 -34.26
CA GLU A 593 24.83 2.80 -32.79
C GLU A 593 24.87 1.42 -32.11
N VAL A 594 25.55 0.44 -32.72
CA VAL A 594 25.54 -0.97 -32.27
C VAL A 594 26.05 -1.13 -30.83
N PHE A 595 27.09 -0.39 -30.45
CA PHE A 595 27.68 -0.39 -29.11
C PHE A 595 27.25 0.81 -28.28
N TYR A 596 25.97 1.19 -28.36
CA TYR A 596 25.42 2.30 -27.59
C TYR A 596 25.67 2.12 -26.09
N THR A 597 26.27 3.15 -25.48
CA THR A 597 26.44 3.30 -24.05
C THR A 597 25.71 4.59 -23.60
N PRO A 598 24.84 4.52 -22.58
CA PRO A 598 24.15 5.69 -22.07
C PRO A 598 25.14 6.74 -21.53
N ALA A 599 24.89 8.01 -21.80
CA ALA A 599 25.61 9.10 -21.14
C ALA A 599 25.09 9.21 -19.69
N LEU A 600 25.98 9.27 -18.70
CA LEU A 600 25.63 9.44 -17.28
C LEU A 600 25.65 10.91 -16.87
#